data_AF-A0A535GCL2-F1
#
_entry.id   AF-A0A535GCL2-F1
#
_cell.length_a   1.000
_cell.length_b   1.000
_cell.length_c   1.000
_cell.angle_alpha   90.00
_cell.angle_beta   90.00
_cell.angle_gamma   90.00
#
_symmetry.space_group_name_H-M   'P 1'
#
loop_
_entity.id
_entity.type
_entity.pdbx_description
1 polymer ?
#
loop_
_entity_poly.entity_id
_entity_poly.type
_entity_poly.pdbx_seq_one_letter_code
_entity_poly.pdbx_strand_id
1 'polypeptide(L)'
;MIASLRADGLKMRKRWANWIMVGILLAWLVLLVYLLLFYLVKTQPASLRGSAVPASLLKRQIFPENLIPTVLSTASSIGAAIMIIYGALSTASEYGWSTIQTILIQKPGRLAVLAGKLMALAVATVLISLAAMAVAALCAYVVVSVDGSSSSWPAATEILKGLGALVLQLAVWAAFGAFLGVAFRSTAAAIGGGLVYLFVGETLLGGLFRGAAVIKEILKYLPGINADAVNSAFHLSYRNPSVQAALVDATHGVITLLAYLTVFTVLSFLIFRRRDVGGG
;
A
#
# COMPACT_ATOMS: atom_id res chain seq x y z
N MET A 1 -0.31 -4.11 -27.16
CA MET A 1 0.12 -3.91 -25.76
C MET A 1 0.90 -2.61 -25.58
N ILE A 2 2.01 -2.38 -26.29
CA ILE A 2 2.86 -1.17 -26.13
C ILE A 2 2.08 0.14 -26.34
N ALA A 3 1.20 0.22 -27.34
CA ALA A 3 0.35 1.40 -27.57
C ALA A 3 -0.63 1.65 -26.41
N SER A 4 -1.21 0.60 -25.83
CA SER A 4 -2.10 0.68 -24.67
C SER A 4 -1.36 1.13 -23.41
N LEU A 5 -0.14 0.61 -23.21
CA LEU A 5 0.73 1.03 -22.11
C LEU A 5 1.07 2.52 -22.21
N ARG A 6 1.42 3.01 -23.40
CA ARG A 6 1.69 4.44 -23.65
C ARG A 6 0.45 5.30 -23.39
N ALA A 7 -0.71 4.86 -23.87
CA ALA A 7 -1.96 5.58 -23.67
C ALA A 7 -2.33 5.69 -22.19
N ASP A 8 -2.24 4.59 -21.44
CA ASP A 8 -2.57 4.60 -20.02
C ASP A 8 -1.51 5.32 -19.18
N GLY A 9 -0.22 5.22 -19.55
CA GLY A 9 0.83 6.04 -18.94
C GLY A 9 0.60 7.55 -19.12
N LEU A 10 0.15 7.98 -20.31
CA LEU A 10 -0.23 9.38 -20.55
C LEU A 10 -1.44 9.80 -19.71
N LYS A 11 -2.46 8.94 -19.58
CA LYS A 11 -3.63 9.21 -18.72
C LYS A 11 -3.21 9.34 -17.27
N MET A 12 -2.38 8.43 -16.76
CA MET A 12 -1.88 8.48 -15.39
C MET A 12 -1.11 9.75 -15.10
N ARG A 13 -0.31 10.21 -16.07
CA ARG A 13 0.46 11.46 -15.95
C ARG A 13 -0.40 12.72 -16.05
N LYS A 14 -1.51 12.70 -16.81
CA LYS A 14 -2.36 13.88 -17.01
C LYS A 14 -3.52 13.99 -16.01
N ARG A 15 -4.00 12.88 -15.44
CA ARG A 15 -5.11 12.90 -14.49
C ARG A 15 -4.65 13.36 -13.12
N TRP A 16 -5.12 14.54 -12.71
CA TRP A 16 -4.78 15.14 -11.42
C TRP A 16 -5.14 14.24 -10.24
N ALA A 17 -6.22 13.46 -10.33
CA ALA A 17 -6.61 12.50 -9.29
C ALA A 17 -5.46 11.55 -8.91
N ASN A 18 -4.64 11.10 -9.87
CA ASN A 18 -3.52 10.20 -9.60
C ASN A 18 -2.41 10.93 -8.83
N TRP A 19 -2.11 12.17 -9.21
CA TRP A 19 -1.14 13.01 -8.49
C TRP A 19 -1.62 13.41 -7.10
N ILE A 20 -2.92 13.63 -6.93
CA ILE A 20 -3.52 13.90 -5.62
C ILE A 20 -3.34 12.69 -4.71
N MET A 21 -3.59 11.46 -5.18
CA MET A 21 -3.37 10.25 -4.37
C MET A 21 -1.91 10.09 -3.95
N VAL A 22 -0.97 10.27 -4.88
CA VAL A 22 0.48 10.23 -4.56
C VAL A 22 0.85 11.36 -3.62
N GLY A 23 0.33 12.57 -3.85
CA GLY A 23 0.53 13.74 -3.00
C GLY A 23 0.02 13.50 -1.58
N ILE A 24 -1.16 12.89 -1.41
CA ILE A 24 -1.71 12.53 -0.09
C ILE A 24 -0.83 11.51 0.61
N LEU A 25 -0.35 10.47 -0.07
CA LEU A 25 0.56 9.48 0.51
C LEU A 25 1.84 10.14 1.02
N LEU A 26 2.48 10.95 0.17
CA LEU A 26 3.73 11.63 0.52
C LEU A 26 3.51 12.71 1.59
N ALA A 27 2.40 13.45 1.52
CA ALA A 27 2.04 14.43 2.55
C ALA A 27 1.74 13.75 3.88
N TRP A 28 1.08 12.60 3.90
CA TRP A 28 0.89 11.83 5.14
C TRP A 28 2.22 11.44 5.76
N LEU A 29 3.15 10.95 4.94
CA LEU A 29 4.48 10.57 5.38
C LEU A 29 5.24 11.79 5.94
N VAL A 30 5.31 12.89 5.19
CA VAL A 30 5.99 14.11 5.65
C VAL A 30 5.32 14.73 6.88
N LEU A 31 4.01 14.98 6.82
CA LEU A 31 3.27 15.75 7.82
C LEU A 31 3.00 14.92 9.08
N LEU A 32 2.45 13.70 8.93
CA LEU A 32 1.97 12.93 10.07
C LEU A 32 3.03 11.97 10.62
N VAL A 33 3.87 11.39 9.77
CA VAL A 33 4.92 10.48 10.25
C VAL A 33 6.14 11.28 10.72
N TYR A 34 6.67 12.20 9.92
CA TYR A 34 7.91 12.90 10.30
C TYR A 34 7.66 14.17 11.10
N LEU A 35 6.91 15.15 10.57
CA LEU A 35 6.75 16.46 11.22
C LEU A 35 5.97 16.39 12.52
N LEU A 36 4.83 15.68 12.54
CA LEU A 36 4.02 15.53 13.75
C LEU A 36 4.79 14.79 14.85
N LEU A 37 5.43 13.66 14.54
CA LEU A 37 6.22 12.94 15.54
C LEU A 37 7.42 13.76 16.03
N PHE A 38 8.11 14.49 15.14
CA PHE A 38 9.17 15.41 15.53
C PHE A 38 8.66 16.52 16.46
N TYR A 39 7.51 17.11 16.14
CA TYR A 39 6.86 18.11 16.99
C TYR A 39 6.48 17.56 18.36
N LEU A 40 5.92 16.35 18.43
CA LEU A 40 5.58 15.68 19.68
C LEU A 40 6.81 15.36 20.54
N VAL A 41 7.90 14.90 19.91
CA VAL A 41 9.18 14.64 20.59
C VAL A 41 9.76 15.92 21.19
N LYS A 42 9.69 17.04 20.47
CA LYS A 42 10.25 18.33 20.89
C LYS A 42 9.41 19.04 21.96
N THR A 43 8.09 18.97 21.87
CA THR A 43 7.19 19.71 22.76
C THR A 43 6.82 18.96 24.03
N GLN A 44 6.87 17.62 24.02
CA GLN A 44 6.44 16.75 25.13
C GLN A 44 5.20 17.28 25.87
N PRO A 45 4.05 17.37 25.18
CA PRO A 45 2.82 17.94 25.74
C PRO A 45 2.44 17.21 27.04
N ALA A 46 1.82 17.93 27.97
CA ALA A 46 1.48 17.40 29.30
C ALA A 46 0.63 16.12 29.25
N SER A 47 -0.18 15.93 28.19
CA SER A 47 -0.95 14.71 27.93
C SER A 47 -0.11 13.46 27.62
N LEU A 48 1.15 13.64 27.22
CA LEU A 48 2.11 12.55 26.99
C LEU A 48 3.08 12.35 28.16
N ARG A 49 3.10 13.25 29.13
CA ARG A 49 3.94 13.13 30.34
C ARG A 49 3.37 12.01 31.20
N GLY A 50 4.04 10.85 31.22
CA GLY A 50 3.57 9.63 31.87
C GLY A 50 2.86 8.63 30.95
N SER A 51 2.81 8.90 29.64
CA SER A 51 2.32 7.91 28.66
C SER A 51 3.24 6.69 28.61
N ALA A 52 2.67 5.52 28.34
CA ALA A 52 3.40 4.23 28.29
C ALA A 52 4.48 4.17 27.19
N VAL A 53 4.47 5.13 26.25
CA VAL A 53 5.47 5.22 25.16
C VAL A 53 6.49 6.32 25.49
N PRO A 54 7.73 5.96 25.87
CA PRO A 54 8.78 6.94 26.11
C PRO A 54 9.07 7.80 24.87
N ALA A 55 9.32 9.09 25.06
CA ALA A 55 9.67 10.02 23.97
C ALA A 55 10.93 9.60 23.19
N SER A 56 11.83 8.85 23.82
CA SER A 56 13.00 8.24 23.17
C SER A 56 12.63 7.20 22.11
N LEU A 57 11.49 6.49 22.27
CA LEU A 57 11.02 5.53 21.27
C LEU A 57 10.44 6.24 20.04
N LEU A 58 9.62 7.28 20.27
CA LEU A 58 9.05 8.12 19.22
C LEU A 58 10.15 8.79 18.39
N LYS A 59 11.22 9.23 19.05
CA LYS A 59 12.41 9.78 18.40
C LYS A 59 13.10 8.75 17.51
N ARG A 60 13.35 7.53 18.01
CA ARG A 60 13.98 6.46 17.22
C ARG A 60 13.14 6.04 16.02
N GLN A 61 11.81 6.09 16.11
CA GLN A 61 10.92 5.72 15.00
C GLN A 61 11.15 6.57 13.74
N ILE A 62 11.44 7.87 13.89
CA ILE A 62 11.65 8.78 12.76
C ILE A 62 13.12 8.88 12.32
N PHE A 63 14.01 8.11 12.94
CA PHE A 63 15.43 8.11 12.62
C PHE A 63 15.76 7.17 11.44
N PRO A 64 16.86 7.41 10.70
CA PRO A 64 17.31 6.60 9.58
C PRO A 64 17.41 5.11 9.88
N GLU A 65 17.83 4.75 11.09
CA GLU A 65 17.93 3.36 11.55
C GLU A 65 16.60 2.58 11.46
N ASN A 66 15.45 3.24 11.55
CA ASN A 66 14.12 2.63 11.45
C ASN A 66 13.37 3.05 10.17
N LEU A 67 14.09 3.53 9.15
CA LEU A 67 13.50 3.96 7.88
C LEU A 67 12.60 2.89 7.24
N ILE A 68 13.08 1.64 7.16
CA ILE A 68 12.34 0.56 6.50
C ILE A 68 11.06 0.20 7.29
N PRO A 69 11.12 -0.11 8.60
CA PRO A 69 9.91 -0.36 9.39
C PRO A 69 8.88 0.79 9.34
N THR A 70 9.35 2.05 9.35
CA THR A 70 8.47 3.23 9.33
C THR A 70 7.73 3.38 8.01
N VAL A 71 8.41 3.19 6.88
CA VAL A 71 7.77 3.24 5.55
C VAL A 71 6.81 2.07 5.36
N LEU A 72 7.20 0.87 5.79
CA LEU A 72 6.37 -0.33 5.71
C LEU A 72 5.11 -0.25 6.60
N SER A 73 5.23 0.32 7.80
CA SER A 73 4.06 0.60 8.65
C SER A 73 3.09 1.59 7.99
N THR A 74 3.62 2.60 7.29
CA THR A 74 2.80 3.53 6.49
C THR A 74 2.12 2.79 5.33
N ALA A 75 2.80 1.83 4.70
CA ALA A 75 2.25 1.00 3.64
C ALA A 75 1.12 0.07 4.11
N SER A 76 1.26 -0.57 5.27
CA SER A 76 0.20 -1.43 5.85
C SER A 76 -1.06 -0.65 6.27
N SER A 77 -0.95 0.65 6.53
CA SER A 77 -2.06 1.47 7.00
C SER A 77 -2.67 2.32 5.88
N ILE A 78 -2.28 3.59 5.78
CA ILE A 78 -2.86 4.49 4.80
C ILE A 78 -2.40 4.17 3.37
N GLY A 79 -1.19 3.62 3.21
CA GLY A 79 -0.68 3.21 1.91
C GLY A 79 -1.58 2.16 1.25
N ALA A 80 -2.04 1.17 2.02
CA ALA A 80 -3.00 0.17 1.57
C ALA A 80 -4.30 0.84 1.08
N ALA A 81 -4.88 1.76 1.86
CA ALA A 81 -6.09 2.48 1.50
C ALA A 81 -5.93 3.29 0.19
N ILE A 82 -4.82 4.04 0.08
CA ILE A 82 -4.52 4.85 -1.11
C ILE A 82 -4.31 3.97 -2.32
N MET A 83 -3.62 2.83 -2.19
CA MET A 83 -3.37 1.94 -3.31
C MET A 83 -4.61 1.19 -3.76
N ILE A 84 -5.54 0.83 -2.86
CA ILE A 84 -6.87 0.34 -3.22
C ILE A 84 -7.59 1.38 -4.09
N ILE A 85 -7.62 2.64 -3.65
CA ILE A 85 -8.25 3.73 -4.40
C ILE A 85 -7.57 3.93 -5.75
N TYR A 86 -6.24 3.92 -5.79
CA TYR A 86 -5.45 4.12 -7.00
C TYR A 86 -5.70 3.00 -8.02
N GLY A 87 -5.70 1.75 -7.57
CA GLY A 87 -6.02 0.58 -8.38
C GLY A 87 -7.45 0.63 -8.93
N ALA A 88 -8.41 0.95 -8.07
CA ALA A 88 -9.82 1.09 -8.46
C ALA A 88 -10.02 2.23 -9.48
N LEU A 89 -9.40 3.39 -9.28
CA LEU A 89 -9.45 4.49 -10.24
C LEU A 89 -8.82 4.12 -11.59
N SER A 90 -7.73 3.35 -11.58
CA SER A 90 -7.06 2.92 -12.81
C SER A 90 -7.98 2.05 -13.68
N THR A 91 -8.70 1.10 -13.08
CA THR A 91 -9.57 0.15 -13.82
C THR A 91 -11.02 0.60 -13.97
N ALA A 92 -11.62 1.17 -12.93
CA ALA A 92 -13.05 1.46 -12.88
C ALA A 92 -13.44 2.81 -13.51
N SER A 93 -12.52 3.78 -13.58
CA SER A 93 -12.85 5.14 -14.03
C SER A 93 -13.41 5.18 -15.45
N GLU A 94 -13.03 4.26 -16.33
CA GLU A 94 -13.52 4.29 -17.72
C GLU A 94 -14.94 3.76 -17.89
N TYR A 95 -15.48 3.04 -16.89
CA TYR A 95 -16.88 2.63 -16.89
C TYR A 95 -17.80 3.83 -16.60
N GLY A 96 -17.39 4.74 -15.71
CA GLY A 96 -18.18 5.92 -15.37
C GLY A 96 -18.32 6.95 -16.50
N TRP A 97 -17.40 6.94 -17.47
CA TRP A 97 -17.40 7.85 -18.63
C TRP A 97 -17.77 7.15 -19.94
N SER A 98 -18.25 5.90 -19.89
CA SER A 98 -18.51 5.03 -21.04
C SER A 98 -17.34 4.90 -22.05
N THR A 99 -16.13 5.31 -21.67
CA THR A 99 -14.96 5.35 -22.56
C THR A 99 -14.50 3.95 -22.97
N ILE A 100 -14.80 2.95 -22.14
CA ILE A 100 -14.57 1.54 -22.46
C ILE A 100 -15.27 1.12 -23.75
N GLN A 101 -16.48 1.62 -24.02
CA GLN A 101 -17.20 1.31 -25.26
C GLN A 101 -16.46 1.92 -26.47
N THR A 102 -16.01 3.17 -26.36
CA THR A 102 -15.25 3.86 -27.41
C THR A 102 -13.93 3.15 -27.74
N ILE A 103 -13.20 2.67 -26.71
CA ILE A 103 -11.93 1.96 -26.89
C ILE A 103 -12.17 0.63 -27.64
N LEU A 104 -13.25 -0.08 -27.34
CA LEU A 104 -13.51 -1.40 -27.92
C LEU A 104 -14.03 -1.34 -29.36
N ILE A 105 -14.62 -0.22 -29.79
CA ILE A 105 -15.01 0.01 -31.19
C ILE A 105 -13.79 0.00 -32.11
N GLN A 106 -12.60 0.40 -31.62
CA GLN A 106 -11.35 0.38 -32.38
C GLN A 106 -10.75 -1.03 -32.57
N LYS A 107 -11.46 -2.09 -32.14
CA LYS A 107 -11.03 -3.50 -32.13
C LYS A 107 -9.63 -3.80 -31.52
N PRO A 108 -9.12 -3.10 -30.49
CA PRO A 108 -7.96 -3.58 -29.78
C PRO A 108 -8.31 -4.88 -29.05
N GLY A 109 -7.42 -5.87 -29.05
CA GLY A 109 -7.64 -7.11 -28.32
C GLY A 109 -7.92 -6.85 -26.83
N ARG A 110 -9.05 -7.32 -26.31
CA ARG A 110 -9.51 -7.07 -24.92
C ARG A 110 -8.43 -7.35 -23.87
N LEU A 111 -7.72 -8.47 -24.02
CA LEU A 111 -6.62 -8.86 -23.12
C LEU A 111 -5.41 -7.94 -23.23
N ALA A 112 -5.10 -7.43 -24.42
CA ALA A 112 -3.98 -6.52 -24.63
C ALA A 112 -4.21 -5.15 -23.99
N VAL A 113 -5.48 -4.71 -23.90
CA VAL A 113 -5.88 -3.48 -23.21
C VAL A 113 -5.71 -3.64 -21.70
N LEU A 114 -6.29 -4.69 -21.12
CA LEU A 114 -6.17 -4.92 -19.68
C LEU A 114 -4.72 -5.17 -19.24
N ALA A 115 -3.95 -5.93 -20.03
CA ALA A 115 -2.53 -6.16 -19.74
C ALA A 115 -1.71 -4.86 -19.80
N GLY A 116 -1.97 -3.98 -20.76
CA GLY A 116 -1.34 -2.67 -20.82
C GLY A 116 -1.66 -1.82 -19.59
N LYS A 117 -2.92 -1.86 -19.14
CA LYS A 117 -3.36 -1.13 -17.95
C LYS A 117 -2.74 -1.64 -16.66
N LEU A 118 -2.76 -2.95 -16.44
CA LEU A 118 -2.16 -3.57 -15.26
C LEU A 118 -0.64 -3.37 -15.24
N MET A 119 0.03 -3.37 -16.39
CA MET A 119 1.44 -3.05 -16.48
C MET A 119 1.72 -1.56 -16.18
N ALA A 120 0.88 -0.64 -16.64
CA ALA A 120 0.97 0.78 -16.25
C ALA A 120 0.78 0.95 -14.73
N LEU A 121 -0.17 0.23 -14.14
CA LEU A 121 -0.40 0.20 -12.69
C LEU A 121 0.79 -0.36 -11.91
N ALA A 122 1.43 -1.42 -12.42
CA ALA A 122 2.63 -1.98 -11.82
C ALA A 122 3.81 -0.99 -11.86
N VAL A 123 4.04 -0.34 -13.00
CA VAL A 123 5.08 0.71 -13.12
C VAL A 123 4.80 1.88 -12.18
N ALA A 124 3.56 2.36 -12.14
CA ALA A 124 3.16 3.42 -11.22
C ALA A 124 3.40 3.02 -9.75
N THR A 125 3.08 1.78 -9.38
CA THR A 125 3.30 1.27 -8.02
C THR A 125 4.78 1.26 -7.64
N VAL A 126 5.65 0.83 -8.56
CA VAL A 126 7.11 0.89 -8.34
C VAL A 126 7.59 2.32 -8.15
N LEU A 127 7.14 3.26 -8.99
CA LEU A 127 7.50 4.67 -8.88
C LEU A 127 7.00 5.31 -7.58
N ILE A 128 5.77 4.99 -7.16
CA ILE A 128 5.20 5.45 -5.89
C ILE A 128 6.01 4.92 -4.71
N SER A 129 6.41 3.64 -4.75
CA SER A 129 7.23 3.01 -3.71
C SER A 129 8.62 3.67 -3.62
N LEU A 130 9.25 3.93 -4.76
CA LEU A 130 10.52 4.65 -4.84
C LEU A 130 10.40 6.07 -4.28
N ALA A 131 9.34 6.80 -4.65
CA ALA A 131 9.09 8.15 -4.16
C ALA A 131 8.85 8.17 -2.65
N ALA A 132 8.03 7.25 -2.12
CA ALA A 132 7.78 7.14 -0.68
C ALA A 132 9.07 6.84 0.09
N MET A 133 9.89 5.91 -0.40
CA MET A 133 11.18 5.57 0.22
C MET A 133 12.16 6.77 0.17
N ALA A 134 12.25 7.47 -0.97
CA ALA A 134 13.12 8.62 -1.12
C ALA A 134 12.71 9.80 -0.23
N VAL A 135 11.41 10.09 -0.15
CA VAL A 135 10.89 11.15 0.73
C VAL A 135 11.11 10.79 2.20
N ALA A 136 10.90 9.52 2.59
CA ALA A 136 11.19 9.05 3.94
C ALA A 136 12.67 9.17 4.29
N ALA A 137 13.57 8.79 3.37
CA ALA A 137 15.01 8.96 3.55
C ALA A 137 15.39 10.43 3.73
N LEU A 138 14.85 11.32 2.89
CA LEU A 138 15.09 12.76 2.99
C LEU A 138 14.60 13.31 4.33
N CYS A 139 13.39 12.96 4.75
CA CYS A 139 12.84 13.41 6.03
C CYS A 139 13.65 12.87 7.22
N ALA A 140 14.02 11.59 7.21
CA ALA A 140 14.84 10.98 8.27
C ALA A 140 16.21 11.66 8.38
N TYR A 141 16.83 11.96 7.24
CA TYR A 141 18.09 12.72 7.18
C TYR A 141 17.93 14.11 7.80
N VAL A 142 16.92 14.88 7.36
CA VAL A 142 16.65 16.23 7.87
C VAL A 142 16.38 16.21 9.38
N VAL A 143 15.58 15.26 9.87
CA VAL A 143 15.26 15.13 11.29
C VAL A 143 16.53 14.89 12.11
N VAL A 144 17.40 13.97 11.69
CA VAL A 144 18.67 13.71 12.38
C VAL A 144 19.61 14.90 12.34
N SER A 145 19.72 15.59 11.20
CA SER A 145 20.55 16.78 11.07
C SER A 145 20.07 17.92 11.97
N VAL A 146 18.76 18.15 12.08
CA VAL A 146 18.18 19.21 12.92
C VAL A 146 18.30 18.88 14.41
N ASP A 147 18.16 17.61 14.76
CA ASP A 147 18.27 17.15 16.15
C ASP A 147 19.73 17.05 16.63
N GLY A 148 20.71 17.02 15.71
CA GLY A 148 22.14 16.99 16.03
C GLY A 148 22.64 15.63 16.57
N SER A 149 21.81 14.60 16.49
CA SER A 149 22.17 13.23 16.88
C SER A 149 22.94 12.50 15.76
N SER A 150 23.64 11.43 16.11
CA SER A 150 24.13 10.44 15.15
C SER A 150 23.18 9.24 15.10
N SER A 151 22.92 8.71 13.91
CA SER A 151 22.15 7.48 13.70
C SER A 151 22.75 6.73 12.50
N SER A 152 22.76 5.39 12.59
CA SER A 152 23.27 4.52 11.53
C SER A 152 22.21 4.30 10.46
N TRP A 153 22.60 4.40 9.20
CA TRP A 153 21.75 4.00 8.09
C TRP A 153 21.70 2.46 7.97
N PRO A 154 20.54 1.88 7.60
CA PRO A 154 20.46 0.47 7.24
C PRO A 154 21.39 0.13 6.08
N ALA A 155 21.89 -1.11 6.04
CA ALA A 155 22.71 -1.58 4.93
C ALA A 155 21.95 -1.48 3.59
N ALA A 156 22.66 -1.20 2.50
CA ALA A 156 22.06 -1.07 1.17
C ALA A 156 21.25 -2.31 0.75
N THR A 157 21.70 -3.51 1.16
CA THR A 157 20.99 -4.77 0.93
C THR A 157 19.65 -4.81 1.66
N GLU A 158 19.57 -4.29 2.88
CA GLU A 158 18.33 -4.21 3.66
C GLU A 158 17.39 -3.16 3.07
N ILE A 159 17.92 -2.02 2.60
CA ILE A 159 17.11 -1.02 1.89
C ILE A 159 16.50 -1.63 0.62
N LEU A 160 17.26 -2.42 -0.14
CA LEU A 160 16.75 -3.08 -1.34
C LEU A 160 15.67 -4.12 -1.02
N LYS A 161 15.86 -4.94 0.01
CA LYS A 161 14.84 -5.89 0.51
C LYS A 161 13.58 -5.15 0.99
N GLY A 162 13.76 -4.08 1.74
CA GLY A 162 12.68 -3.23 2.24
C GLY A 162 11.89 -2.57 1.11
N LEU A 163 12.57 -2.10 0.07
CA LEU A 163 11.92 -1.59 -1.14
C LEU A 163 11.14 -2.70 -1.86
N GLY A 164 11.69 -3.91 -1.96
CA GLY A 164 10.98 -5.07 -2.51
C GLY A 164 9.71 -5.41 -1.74
N ALA A 165 9.78 -5.42 -0.40
CA ALA A 165 8.63 -5.62 0.48
C ALA A 165 7.57 -4.52 0.29
N LEU A 166 8.00 -3.25 0.23
CA LEU A 166 7.13 -2.10 0.01
C LEU A 166 6.38 -2.20 -1.33
N VAL A 167 7.12 -2.48 -2.41
CA VAL A 167 6.54 -2.67 -3.75
C VAL A 167 5.53 -3.80 -3.74
N LEU A 168 5.85 -4.94 -3.13
CA LEU A 168 4.96 -6.09 -3.05
C LEU A 168 3.65 -5.75 -2.34
N GLN A 169 3.72 -5.12 -1.16
CA GLN A 169 2.54 -4.75 -0.38
C GLN A 169 1.65 -3.76 -1.13
N LEU A 170 2.23 -2.67 -1.65
CA LEU A 170 1.48 -1.67 -2.41
C LEU A 170 0.90 -2.27 -3.70
N ALA A 171 1.61 -3.20 -4.35
CA ALA A 171 1.13 -3.89 -5.53
C ALA A 171 -0.06 -4.80 -5.24
N VAL A 172 -0.06 -5.54 -4.12
CA VAL A 172 -1.20 -6.37 -3.70
C VAL A 172 -2.44 -5.51 -3.50
N TRP A 173 -2.33 -4.40 -2.76
CA TRP A 173 -3.46 -3.51 -2.50
C TRP A 173 -3.96 -2.79 -3.77
N ALA A 174 -3.04 -2.39 -4.66
CA ALA A 174 -3.41 -1.85 -5.96
C ALA A 174 -4.09 -2.88 -6.86
N ALA A 175 -3.59 -4.13 -6.89
CA ALA A 175 -4.21 -5.21 -7.63
C ALA A 175 -5.59 -5.57 -7.08
N PHE A 176 -5.77 -5.55 -5.75
CA PHE A 176 -7.06 -5.74 -5.10
C PHE A 176 -8.06 -4.65 -5.51
N GLY A 177 -7.67 -3.38 -5.42
CA GLY A 177 -8.51 -2.27 -5.88
C GLY A 177 -8.84 -2.36 -7.38
N ALA A 178 -7.84 -2.71 -8.19
CA ALA A 178 -8.01 -2.90 -9.63
C ALA A 178 -9.00 -4.03 -9.95
N PHE A 179 -8.90 -5.16 -9.25
CA PHE A 179 -9.81 -6.29 -9.33
C PHE A 179 -11.24 -5.90 -8.97
N LEU A 180 -11.44 -5.21 -7.85
CA LEU A 180 -12.76 -4.71 -7.47
C LEU A 180 -13.33 -3.75 -8.51
N GLY A 181 -12.48 -2.89 -9.10
CA GLY A 181 -12.88 -1.99 -10.17
C GLY A 181 -13.40 -2.72 -11.42
N VAL A 182 -12.72 -3.81 -11.83
CA VAL A 182 -13.16 -4.67 -12.93
C VAL A 182 -14.42 -5.47 -12.56
N ALA A 183 -14.50 -5.96 -11.32
CA ALA A 183 -15.59 -6.79 -10.84
C ALA A 183 -16.90 -6.00 -10.68
N PHE A 184 -16.84 -4.80 -10.12
CA PHE A 184 -18.04 -3.98 -9.86
C PHE A 184 -18.38 -3.00 -10.98
N ARG A 185 -17.46 -2.70 -11.91
CA ARG A 185 -17.66 -1.70 -12.98
C ARG A 185 -18.10 -0.33 -12.46
N SER A 186 -17.76 -0.01 -11.21
CA SER A 186 -18.10 1.24 -10.55
C SER A 186 -16.96 1.64 -9.62
N THR A 187 -16.44 2.84 -9.84
CA THR A 187 -15.36 3.42 -9.02
C THR A 187 -15.80 3.53 -7.56
N ALA A 188 -17.03 4.00 -7.32
CA ALA A 188 -17.56 4.18 -5.97
C ALA A 188 -17.72 2.85 -5.24
N ALA A 189 -18.28 1.83 -5.91
CA ALA A 189 -18.45 0.50 -5.31
C ALA A 189 -17.10 -0.17 -5.03
N ALA A 190 -16.12 -0.02 -5.93
CA ALA A 190 -14.79 -0.60 -5.77
C ALA A 190 -14.02 0.04 -4.60
N ILE A 191 -14.05 1.36 -4.50
CA ILE A 191 -13.44 2.09 -3.38
C ILE A 191 -14.15 1.72 -2.07
N GLY A 192 -15.48 1.80 -2.04
CA GLY A 192 -16.26 1.49 -0.83
C GLY A 192 -16.01 0.06 -0.34
N GLY A 193 -16.14 -0.93 -1.23
CA GLY A 193 -15.91 -2.34 -0.87
C GLY A 193 -14.47 -2.61 -0.43
N GLY A 194 -13.48 -2.02 -1.10
CA GLY A 194 -12.08 -2.19 -0.74
C GLY A 194 -11.72 -1.56 0.60
N LEU A 195 -12.22 -0.36 0.90
CA LEU A 195 -11.98 0.31 2.18
C LEU A 195 -12.74 -0.35 3.33
N VAL A 196 -13.96 -0.83 3.11
CA VAL A 196 -14.69 -1.63 4.12
C VAL A 196 -13.90 -2.90 4.45
N TYR A 197 -13.38 -3.60 3.43
CA TYR A 197 -12.52 -4.76 3.67
C TYR A 197 -11.28 -4.40 4.50
N LEU A 198 -10.56 -3.34 4.10
CA LEU A 198 -9.32 -2.92 4.76
C LEU A 198 -9.52 -2.50 6.22
N PHE A 199 -10.51 -1.65 6.50
CA PHE A 199 -10.69 -1.06 7.83
C PHE A 199 -11.56 -1.89 8.77
N VAL A 200 -12.50 -2.66 8.21
CA VAL A 200 -13.51 -3.39 8.99
C VAL A 200 -13.31 -4.89 8.86
N GLY A 201 -13.01 -5.40 7.66
CA GLY A 201 -12.89 -6.84 7.40
C GLY A 201 -11.83 -7.50 8.29
N GLU A 202 -10.58 -7.07 8.18
CA GLU A 202 -9.48 -7.69 8.94
C GLU A 202 -9.52 -7.35 10.43
N THR A 203 -9.92 -6.13 10.79
CA THR A 203 -9.97 -5.68 12.19
C THR A 203 -11.07 -6.37 12.99
N LEU A 204 -12.24 -6.61 12.40
CA LEU A 204 -13.33 -7.35 13.05
C LEU A 204 -12.97 -8.83 13.21
N LEU A 205 -12.45 -9.47 12.16
CA LEU A 205 -12.00 -10.87 12.23
C LEU A 205 -10.88 -11.04 13.27
N GLY A 206 -9.93 -10.11 13.26
CA GLY A 206 -8.80 -10.10 14.18
C GLY A 206 -9.16 -9.67 15.60
N GLY A 207 -10.28 -8.97 15.84
CA GLY A 207 -10.68 -8.45 17.15
C GLY A 207 -11.73 -9.30 17.87
N LEU A 208 -12.83 -9.62 17.19
CA LEU A 208 -13.99 -10.30 17.78
C LEU A 208 -13.79 -11.80 17.96
N PHE A 209 -12.87 -12.40 17.19
CA PHE A 209 -12.80 -13.84 17.04
C PHE A 209 -11.45 -14.47 17.38
N ARG A 210 -10.57 -13.74 18.10
CA ARG A 210 -9.24 -14.25 18.53
C ARG A 210 -9.30 -15.53 19.35
N GLY A 211 -10.42 -15.83 20.01
CA GLY A 211 -10.60 -17.01 20.85
C GLY A 211 -10.91 -18.31 20.09
N ALA A 212 -11.39 -18.22 18.84
CA ALA A 212 -11.80 -19.39 18.08
C ALA A 212 -10.61 -19.97 17.28
N ALA A 213 -10.25 -21.23 17.53
CA ALA A 213 -9.12 -21.90 16.86
C ALA A 213 -9.27 -21.92 15.33
N VAL A 214 -10.50 -22.11 14.83
CA VAL A 214 -10.82 -22.09 13.40
C VAL A 214 -10.52 -20.73 12.77
N ILE A 215 -10.77 -19.65 13.51
CA ILE A 215 -10.59 -18.29 13.00
C ILE A 215 -9.11 -17.91 13.01
N LYS A 216 -8.33 -18.38 13.99
CA LYS A 216 -6.86 -18.25 13.96
C LYS A 216 -6.24 -18.87 12.71
N GLU A 217 -6.76 -19.99 12.21
CA GLU A 217 -6.27 -20.59 10.95
C GLU A 217 -6.61 -19.72 9.73
N ILE A 218 -7.79 -19.10 9.69
CA ILE A 218 -8.20 -18.20 8.60
C ILE A 218 -7.37 -16.90 8.63
N LEU A 219 -7.09 -16.35 9.81
CA LEU A 219 -6.31 -15.12 9.98
C LEU A 219 -4.90 -15.23 9.37
N LYS A 220 -4.29 -16.42 9.36
CA LYS A 220 -2.96 -16.65 8.77
C LYS A 220 -2.93 -16.39 7.27
N TYR A 221 -4.07 -16.43 6.59
CA TYR A 221 -4.17 -16.18 5.16
C TYR A 221 -4.60 -14.76 4.82
N LEU A 222 -4.88 -13.90 5.80
CA LEU A 222 -5.29 -12.52 5.48
C LEU A 222 -4.12 -11.69 4.94
N PRO A 223 -4.31 -10.91 3.87
CA PRO A 223 -3.23 -10.15 3.24
C PRO A 223 -2.64 -9.09 4.17
N GLY A 224 -3.41 -8.43 5.04
CA GLY A 224 -2.84 -7.49 6.03
C GLY A 224 -2.01 -8.20 7.10
N ILE A 225 -2.46 -9.33 7.64
CA ILE A 225 -1.66 -10.15 8.58
C ILE A 225 -0.34 -10.61 7.94
N ASN A 226 -0.38 -11.02 6.67
CA ASN A 226 0.82 -11.43 5.94
C ASN A 226 1.73 -10.23 5.60
N ALA A 227 1.17 -9.05 5.34
CA ALA A 227 1.96 -7.82 5.19
C ALA A 227 2.70 -7.46 6.48
N ASP A 228 2.02 -7.56 7.63
CA ASP A 228 2.64 -7.33 8.93
C ASP A 228 3.69 -8.40 9.28
N ALA A 229 3.48 -9.66 8.87
CA ALA A 229 4.49 -10.70 8.96
C ALA A 229 5.76 -10.37 8.16
N VAL A 230 5.61 -9.87 6.92
CA VAL A 230 6.76 -9.38 6.12
C VAL A 230 7.45 -8.20 6.80
N ASN A 231 6.68 -7.28 7.40
CA ASN A 231 7.24 -6.13 8.12
C ASN A 231 8.06 -6.56 9.34
N SER A 232 7.66 -7.64 10.02
CA SER A 232 8.34 -8.15 11.21
C SER A 232 9.76 -8.67 10.95
N ALA A 233 10.09 -8.99 9.69
CA ALA A 233 11.46 -9.32 9.27
C ALA A 233 12.42 -8.13 9.39
N PHE A 234 11.89 -6.90 9.35
CA PHE A 234 12.67 -5.67 9.51
C PHE A 234 12.58 -5.21 10.97
N HIS A 235 13.58 -5.60 11.75
CA HIS A 235 13.59 -5.34 13.19
C HIS A 235 13.70 -3.85 13.52
N LEU A 236 12.89 -3.41 14.48
CA LEU A 236 13.04 -2.08 15.08
C LEU A 236 14.31 -2.03 15.93
N SER A 237 15.00 -0.89 15.90
CA SER A 237 16.17 -0.61 16.75
C SER A 237 15.81 -0.36 18.23
N TYR A 238 14.53 -0.55 18.58
CA TYR A 238 14.00 -0.41 19.92
C TYR A 238 12.93 -1.47 20.21
N ARG A 239 12.82 -1.87 21.48
CA ARG A 239 11.76 -2.76 21.92
C ARG A 239 10.47 -1.95 22.05
N ASN A 240 9.49 -2.26 21.22
CA ASN A 240 8.16 -1.68 21.32
C ASN A 240 7.20 -2.68 21.99
N PRO A 241 6.76 -2.47 23.24
CA PRO A 241 5.88 -3.41 23.95
C PRO A 241 4.51 -3.59 23.29
N SER A 242 4.10 -2.64 22.44
CA SER A 242 2.82 -2.71 21.72
C SER A 242 2.88 -3.53 20.43
N VAL A 243 4.08 -3.90 19.96
CA VAL A 243 4.24 -4.75 18.78
C VAL A 243 4.05 -6.20 19.20
N GLN A 244 2.97 -6.80 18.72
CA GLN A 244 2.69 -8.22 18.94
C GLN A 244 3.61 -9.08 18.06
N ALA A 245 3.94 -10.28 18.53
CA ALA A 245 4.67 -11.24 17.73
C ALA A 245 3.87 -11.57 16.46
N ALA A 246 4.55 -11.61 15.31
CA ALA A 246 3.91 -11.96 14.05
C ALA A 246 3.27 -13.35 14.16
N LEU A 247 2.03 -13.47 13.67
CA LEU A 247 1.29 -14.73 13.73
C LEU A 247 1.88 -15.78 12.77
N VAL A 248 2.64 -15.32 11.77
CA VAL A 248 3.20 -16.13 10.69
C VAL A 248 4.61 -15.62 10.37
N ASP A 249 5.47 -16.51 9.88
CA ASP A 249 6.82 -16.15 9.41
C ASP A 249 6.79 -15.25 8.16
N ALA A 250 7.82 -14.43 8.01
CA ALA A 250 7.95 -13.50 6.89
C ALA A 250 7.98 -14.20 5.53
N THR A 251 8.59 -15.39 5.43
CA THR A 251 8.66 -16.17 4.18
C THR A 251 7.27 -16.57 3.70
N HIS A 252 6.44 -17.06 4.63
CA HIS A 252 5.05 -17.37 4.35
C HIS A 252 4.28 -16.09 3.98
N GLY A 253 4.53 -14.98 4.67
CA GLY A 253 3.97 -13.67 4.33
C GLY A 253 4.21 -13.28 2.87
N VAL A 254 5.46 -13.37 2.41
CA VAL A 254 5.83 -13.08 1.02
C VAL A 254 5.11 -14.00 0.03
N ILE A 255 5.08 -15.31 0.30
CA ILE A 255 4.43 -16.29 -0.58
C ILE A 255 2.93 -16.00 -0.70
N THR A 256 2.27 -15.74 0.43
CA THR A 256 0.83 -15.45 0.46
C THR A 256 0.52 -14.15 -0.29
N LEU A 257 1.32 -13.09 -0.11
CA LEU A 257 1.15 -11.84 -0.86
C LEU A 257 1.35 -12.02 -2.36
N LEU A 258 2.35 -12.80 -2.79
CA LEU A 258 2.55 -13.13 -4.21
C LEU A 258 1.37 -13.95 -4.77
N ALA A 259 0.81 -14.87 -3.99
CA ALA A 259 -0.37 -15.62 -4.37
C ALA A 259 -1.58 -14.69 -4.56
N TYR A 260 -1.84 -13.78 -3.61
CA TYR A 260 -2.91 -12.78 -3.73
C TYR A 260 -2.73 -11.85 -4.94
N LEU A 261 -1.51 -11.35 -5.17
CA LEU A 261 -1.19 -10.52 -6.33
C LEU A 261 -1.54 -11.24 -7.63
N THR A 262 -1.16 -12.52 -7.72
CA THR A 262 -1.42 -13.38 -8.88
C THR A 262 -2.92 -13.63 -9.03
N VAL A 263 -3.62 -14.01 -7.95
CA VAL A 263 -5.06 -14.28 -7.95
C VAL A 263 -5.86 -13.06 -8.38
N PHE A 264 -5.63 -11.89 -7.80
CA PHE A 264 -6.36 -10.67 -8.18
C PHE A 264 -6.11 -10.27 -9.64
N THR A 265 -4.87 -10.42 -10.10
CA THR A 265 -4.51 -10.17 -11.51
C THR A 265 -5.24 -11.14 -12.45
N VAL A 266 -5.17 -12.45 -12.17
CA VAL A 266 -5.82 -13.49 -12.98
C VAL A 266 -7.34 -13.34 -12.97
N LEU A 267 -7.95 -13.12 -11.81
CA LEU A 267 -9.39 -12.90 -11.70
C LEU A 267 -9.83 -11.67 -12.48
N SER A 268 -9.05 -10.59 -12.47
CA SER A 268 -9.30 -9.41 -13.30
C SER A 268 -9.32 -9.78 -14.79
N PHE A 269 -8.36 -10.57 -15.27
CA PHE A 269 -8.33 -11.06 -16.65
C PHE A 269 -9.52 -11.95 -16.99
N LEU A 270 -9.87 -12.89 -16.12
CA LEU A 270 -10.97 -13.84 -16.34
C LEU A 270 -12.33 -13.12 -16.43
N ILE A 271 -12.59 -12.19 -15.51
CA ILE A 271 -13.82 -11.40 -15.49
C ILE A 271 -13.90 -10.51 -16.74
N PHE A 272 -12.81 -9.82 -17.09
CA PHE A 272 -12.78 -8.94 -18.26
C PHE A 272 -12.92 -9.70 -19.58
N ARG A 273 -12.40 -10.94 -19.66
CA ARG A 273 -12.53 -11.79 -20.84
C ARG A 273 -13.95 -12.31 -21.03
N ARG A 274 -14.60 -12.76 -19.95
CA ARG A 274 -15.92 -13.41 -20.01
C ARG A 274 -17.08 -12.44 -20.16
N ARG A 275 -16.94 -11.20 -19.69
CA ARG A 275 -18.05 -10.26 -19.72
C ARG A 275 -18.06 -9.46 -21.02
N ASP A 276 -19.10 -9.65 -21.83
CA ASP A 276 -19.37 -8.79 -22.97
C ASP A 276 -19.67 -7.36 -22.54
N VAL A 277 -19.36 -6.44 -23.44
CA VAL A 277 -19.42 -4.98 -23.23
C VAL A 277 -20.59 -4.38 -24.02
N GLY A 278 -21.52 -5.24 -24.46
CA GLY A 278 -22.84 -4.86 -24.96
C GLY A 278 -23.69 -4.31 -23.82
N GLY A 279 -24.38 -3.21 -24.11
CA GLY A 279 -24.99 -2.30 -23.14
C GLY A 279 -26.03 -2.94 -22.21
N GLY A 280 -26.08 -2.38 -21.00
CA GLY A 280 -27.34 -2.09 -20.34
C GLY A 280 -27.74 -0.67 -20.71
#